data_AF-A0A8J4SY57-F1
#
_entry.id   AF-A0A8J4SY57-F1
#
_cell.length_a   1.000
_cell.length_b   1.000
_cell.length_c   1.000
_cell.angle_alpha   90.00
_cell.angle_beta   90.00
_cell.angle_gamma   90.00
#
_symmetry.space_group_name_H-M   'P 1'
#
loop_
_entity.id
_entity.type
_entity.pdbx_description
1 polymer ?
#
loop_
_entity_poly.entity_id
_entity_poly.type
_entity_poly.pdbx_seq_one_letter_code
_entity_poly.pdbx_strand_id
1 'polypeptide(L)'
;MRERRNLVMNSTPCDEIAMPKGKAKAASAKIYAVLGSDESEVKRVAAELASNLTPPGAGDFGLEVIDGAADNADQAEARVRSAIEALQTLPFFGNAKVVWLKNVNFLGDDQKARSAAVQSALEELSELVDSGFGPGVTLLISATDLDKRRSFYKALLKRAEVQVFDRLDSGRSGWEEEALEMVQQRTKKRKLQFDDDALDLFVLLTGGDTRQIDNELEKIDTFLGNDRVANAGLVRELVPLSRAGVIFELGNALAARDLQLSLKLVRRLLDQGESAIGILLVAIVPTIRNLLLAKDLMERYRLPRPHSPFQFISAINHLPTEATDHLPRKKDGSINAYALGIAAQQAVRFETTQLMEAMRSCLAANVQVVTTQLDHELILTEVVVKLLGEKLRRPAFHRNALQITRRLPLVSAQPDRYKNVPADAGKRLNDRNDHYYQEHEMHQRRDDCPKNTRIPPMPGIAPKTAWTTADTMLKRNHAQPKMIDCIA
;
A
#
# COMPACT_ATOMS: atom_id res chain seq x y z
N MET A 1 -33.11 6.22 71.08
CA MET A 1 -31.67 5.94 71.20
C MET A 1 -31.13 5.51 69.84
N ARG A 2 -30.06 6.18 69.40
CA ARG A 2 -29.13 5.86 68.30
C ARG A 2 -29.60 6.06 66.85
N GLU A 3 -29.37 7.32 66.44
CA GLU A 3 -29.01 7.88 65.13
C GLU A 3 -28.68 6.90 63.98
N ARG A 4 -29.37 7.12 62.86
CA ARG A 4 -29.00 6.66 61.52
C ARG A 4 -27.83 7.52 61.01
N ARG A 5 -26.65 6.91 60.84
CA ARG A 5 -25.51 7.52 60.14
C ARG A 5 -25.67 7.34 58.63
N ASN A 6 -25.91 8.44 57.93
CA ASN A 6 -25.71 8.56 56.48
C ASN A 6 -24.21 8.40 56.18
N LEU A 7 -23.85 7.39 55.37
CA LEU A 7 -22.56 7.36 54.68
C LEU A 7 -22.72 8.06 53.34
N VAL A 8 -22.21 9.28 53.26
CA VAL A 8 -22.03 10.06 52.03
C VAL A 8 -20.81 9.50 51.31
N MET A 9 -20.98 9.03 50.08
CA MET A 9 -19.88 8.68 49.18
C MET A 9 -19.26 9.98 48.64
N ASN A 10 -18.06 10.29 49.10
CA ASN A 10 -17.23 11.36 48.55
C ASN A 10 -16.68 10.94 47.18
N SER A 11 -17.17 11.55 46.11
CA SER A 11 -16.50 11.55 44.80
C SER A 11 -15.51 12.71 44.77
N THR A 12 -14.21 12.40 44.82
CA THR A 12 -13.13 13.37 44.59
C THR A 12 -13.12 13.80 43.11
N PRO A 13 -13.08 15.10 42.79
CA PRO A 13 -13.01 15.60 41.43
C PRO A 13 -11.56 15.56 40.91
N CYS A 14 -11.33 14.98 39.73
CA CYS A 14 -10.06 15.10 39.02
C CYS A 14 -10.11 16.27 38.03
N ASP A 15 -9.43 17.34 38.43
CA ASP A 15 -8.63 18.29 37.66
C ASP A 15 -9.26 18.97 36.43
N GLU A 16 -9.96 20.07 36.71
CA GLU A 16 -10.10 21.21 35.81
C GLU A 16 -8.71 21.75 35.41
N ILE A 17 -8.37 21.66 34.13
CA ILE A 17 -7.22 22.36 33.56
C ILE A 17 -7.51 23.86 33.55
N ALA A 18 -6.91 24.58 34.51
CA ALA A 18 -7.02 26.02 34.64
C ALA A 18 -6.39 26.74 33.42
N MET A 19 -7.22 27.48 32.67
CA MET A 19 -6.75 28.38 31.62
C MET A 19 -6.24 29.71 32.21
N PRO A 20 -5.12 30.27 31.73
CA PRO A 20 -4.63 31.56 32.20
C PRO A 20 -5.55 32.70 31.71
N LYS A 21 -5.99 33.53 32.65
CA LYS A 21 -6.78 34.75 32.40
C LYS A 21 -5.90 35.80 31.69
N GLY A 22 -6.03 35.88 30.38
CA GLY A 22 -5.52 36.97 29.53
C GLY A 22 -6.63 37.94 29.13
N LYS A 23 -6.34 39.24 29.20
CA LYS A 23 -7.26 40.37 28.94
C LYS A 23 -8.04 40.20 27.62
N ALA A 24 -9.35 40.49 27.67
CA ALA A 24 -10.28 40.39 26.55
C ALA A 24 -9.82 41.21 25.34
N LYS A 25 -9.35 40.48 24.32
CA LYS A 25 -9.14 40.96 22.95
C LYS A 25 -10.37 40.52 22.15
N ALA A 26 -10.94 41.41 21.34
CA ALA A 26 -12.09 41.09 20.49
C ALA A 26 -11.88 39.74 19.79
N ALA A 27 -12.83 38.81 19.95
CA ALA A 27 -12.70 37.44 19.46
C ALA A 27 -12.57 37.45 17.93
N SER A 28 -11.37 37.17 17.44
CA SER A 28 -11.12 37.00 16.01
C SER A 28 -11.94 35.81 15.50
N ALA A 29 -12.50 35.96 14.30
CA ALA A 29 -13.07 34.85 13.53
C ALA A 29 -12.14 33.64 13.56
N LYS A 30 -12.68 32.46 13.91
CA LYS A 30 -11.92 31.20 13.92
C LYS A 30 -12.09 30.52 12.57
N ILE A 31 -10.97 30.10 11.99
CA ILE A 31 -10.94 29.43 10.68
C ILE A 31 -10.21 28.10 10.86
N TYR A 32 -10.82 27.04 10.36
CA TYR A 32 -10.30 25.67 10.41
C TYR A 32 -10.28 25.09 9.01
N ALA A 33 -9.24 24.32 8.70
CA ALA A 33 -9.14 23.60 7.44
C ALA A 33 -8.67 22.16 7.68
N VAL A 34 -9.45 21.19 7.20
CA VAL A 34 -9.12 19.77 7.22
C VAL A 34 -8.85 19.34 5.78
N LEU A 35 -7.59 19.09 5.46
CA LEU A 35 -7.12 18.95 4.09
C LEU A 35 -6.41 17.61 3.92
N GLY A 36 -6.31 17.11 2.69
CA GLY A 36 -5.35 16.04 2.35
C GLY A 36 -5.96 14.89 1.55
N SER A 37 -5.07 14.05 1.03
CA SER A 37 -5.43 12.99 0.08
C SER A 37 -6.21 11.81 0.69
N ASP A 38 -6.28 11.69 2.02
CA ASP A 38 -7.09 10.66 2.69
C ASP A 38 -8.52 11.15 2.92
N GLU A 39 -9.37 10.92 1.92
CA GLU A 39 -10.78 11.32 1.95
C GLU A 39 -11.54 10.81 3.19
N SER A 40 -11.21 9.61 3.69
CA SER A 40 -11.93 9.03 4.82
C SER A 40 -11.60 9.75 6.11
N GLU A 41 -10.30 9.99 6.37
CA GLU A 41 -9.87 10.76 7.55
C GLU A 41 -10.31 12.22 7.48
N VAL A 42 -10.20 12.86 6.30
CA VAL A 42 -10.67 14.23 6.11
C VAL A 42 -12.15 14.36 6.47
N LYS A 43 -13.00 13.44 5.97
CA LYS A 43 -14.44 13.45 6.29
C LYS A 43 -14.70 13.19 7.78
N ARG A 44 -14.01 12.23 8.38
CA ARG A 44 -14.19 11.86 9.79
C ARG A 44 -13.82 13.02 10.71
N VAL A 45 -12.63 13.59 10.54
CA VAL A 45 -12.12 14.68 11.37
C VAL A 45 -12.91 15.97 11.14
N ALA A 46 -13.27 16.29 9.90
CA ALA A 46 -14.09 17.46 9.63
C ALA A 46 -15.49 17.36 10.26
N ALA A 47 -16.11 16.18 10.26
CA ALA A 47 -17.40 15.96 10.92
C ALA A 47 -17.30 16.08 12.45
N GLU A 48 -16.27 15.50 13.05
CA GLU A 48 -16.00 15.61 14.50
C GLU A 48 -15.76 17.07 14.89
N LEU A 49 -14.96 17.80 14.11
CA LEU A 49 -14.66 19.20 14.33
C LEU A 49 -15.90 20.08 14.15
N ALA A 50 -16.73 19.83 13.13
CA ALA A 50 -18.00 20.52 12.94
C ALA A 50 -18.93 20.34 14.14
N SER A 51 -19.04 19.12 14.67
CA SER A 51 -19.83 18.85 15.88
C SER A 51 -19.31 19.58 17.12
N ASN A 52 -17.99 19.61 17.30
CA ASN A 52 -17.35 20.26 18.46
C ASN A 52 -17.41 21.79 18.41
N LEU A 53 -17.35 22.37 17.20
CA LEU A 53 -17.41 23.82 16.99
C LEU A 53 -18.85 24.35 17.04
N THR A 54 -19.85 23.49 16.80
CA THR A 54 -21.25 23.89 16.82
C THR A 54 -21.68 24.21 18.27
N PRO A 55 -22.19 25.43 18.55
CA PRO A 55 -22.53 25.81 19.91
C PRO A 55 -23.63 24.93 20.53
N PRO A 56 -23.50 24.50 21.80
CA PRO A 56 -24.55 23.78 22.50
C PRO A 56 -25.82 24.63 22.57
N GLY A 57 -26.92 24.17 21.97
CA GLY A 57 -28.21 24.86 21.97
C GLY A 57 -28.49 25.78 20.77
N ALA A 58 -27.59 25.85 19.77
CA ALA A 58 -27.85 26.57 18.53
C ALA A 58 -28.81 25.84 17.56
N GLY A 59 -29.17 24.58 17.88
CA GLY A 59 -30.08 23.76 17.07
C GLY A 59 -29.61 23.60 15.64
N ASP A 60 -30.55 23.42 14.71
CA ASP A 60 -30.29 23.25 13.27
C ASP A 60 -29.69 24.50 12.60
N PHE A 61 -29.67 25.64 13.30
CA PHE A 61 -29.15 26.92 12.78
C PHE A 61 -27.69 27.20 13.19
N GLY A 62 -27.12 26.36 14.06
CA GLY A 62 -25.73 26.50 14.51
C GLY A 62 -24.69 26.04 13.50
N LEU A 63 -25.06 25.15 12.58
CA LEU A 63 -24.18 24.57 11.57
C LEU A 63 -24.81 24.70 10.17
N GLU A 64 -24.21 25.54 9.35
CA GLU A 64 -24.60 25.76 7.96
C GLU A 64 -23.63 24.99 7.05
N VAL A 65 -24.09 23.88 6.46
CA VAL A 65 -23.26 23.01 5.61
C VAL A 65 -23.49 23.33 4.14
N ILE A 66 -22.40 23.62 3.44
CA ILE A 66 -22.38 23.86 2.00
C ILE A 66 -21.60 22.74 1.35
N ASP A 67 -22.27 21.94 0.53
CA ASP A 67 -21.59 20.88 -0.23
C ASP A 67 -20.76 21.51 -1.37
N GLY A 68 -19.44 21.44 -1.20
CA GLY A 68 -18.41 21.89 -2.13
C GLY A 68 -18.11 20.90 -3.24
N ALA A 69 -18.82 19.77 -3.34
CA ALA A 69 -18.72 18.90 -4.51
C ALA A 69 -19.25 19.62 -5.76
N ALA A 70 -18.42 19.68 -6.80
CA ALA A 70 -18.79 20.29 -8.08
C ALA A 70 -18.36 19.43 -9.28
N ASP A 71 -19.27 19.28 -10.23
CA ASP A 71 -19.02 18.55 -11.47
C ASP A 71 -18.39 19.44 -12.55
N ASN A 72 -18.65 20.75 -12.50
CA ASN A 72 -18.17 21.74 -13.47
C ASN A 72 -17.75 23.06 -12.79
N ALA A 73 -17.19 23.99 -13.58
CA ALA A 73 -16.68 25.27 -13.09
C ALA A 73 -17.79 26.18 -12.55
N ASP A 74 -18.96 26.21 -13.18
CA ASP A 74 -20.09 27.07 -12.76
C ASP A 74 -20.63 26.64 -11.40
N GLN A 75 -20.76 25.33 -11.17
CA GLN A 75 -21.11 24.79 -9.86
C GLN A 75 -20.04 25.13 -8.81
N ALA A 76 -18.76 24.97 -9.15
CA ALA A 76 -17.66 25.28 -8.23
C ALA A 76 -17.68 26.77 -7.82
N GLU A 77 -17.86 27.68 -8.77
CA GLU A 77 -18.03 29.11 -8.50
C GLU A 77 -19.22 29.35 -7.58
N ALA A 78 -20.39 28.77 -7.89
CA ALA A 78 -21.59 28.91 -7.09
C ALA A 78 -21.38 28.42 -5.64
N ARG A 79 -20.66 27.30 -5.42
CA ARG A 79 -20.35 26.80 -4.07
C ARG A 79 -19.51 27.78 -3.26
N VAL A 80 -18.52 28.41 -3.91
CA VAL A 80 -17.69 29.42 -3.26
C VAL A 80 -18.52 30.66 -2.92
N ARG A 81 -19.37 31.13 -3.83
CA ARG A 81 -20.26 32.27 -3.57
C ARG A 81 -21.24 32.01 -2.44
N SER A 82 -21.86 30.83 -2.41
CA SER A 82 -22.73 30.44 -1.28
C SER A 82 -21.96 30.44 0.04
N ALA A 83 -20.68 30.04 0.06
CA ALA A 83 -19.86 30.10 1.27
C ALA A 83 -19.58 31.54 1.71
N ILE A 84 -19.31 32.45 0.77
CA ILE A 84 -19.14 33.88 1.04
C ILE A 84 -20.43 34.47 1.61
N GLU A 85 -21.58 34.20 0.99
CA GLU A 85 -22.90 34.66 1.44
C GLU A 85 -23.21 34.16 2.87
N ALA A 86 -22.95 32.88 3.13
CA ALA A 86 -23.10 32.30 4.45
C ALA A 86 -22.18 32.99 5.47
N LEU A 87 -20.91 33.24 5.15
CA LEU A 87 -19.98 33.91 6.07
C LEU A 87 -20.36 35.38 6.36
N GLN A 88 -20.98 36.06 5.41
CA GLN A 88 -21.44 37.44 5.56
C GLN A 88 -22.78 37.56 6.30
N THR A 89 -23.54 36.47 6.40
CA THR A 89 -24.82 36.45 7.09
C THR A 89 -24.64 36.28 8.60
N LEU A 90 -25.24 37.17 9.39
CA LEU A 90 -25.21 37.08 10.85
C LEU A 90 -25.93 35.82 11.36
N PRO A 91 -25.50 35.22 12.50
CA PRO A 91 -26.24 34.13 13.15
C PRO A 91 -27.68 34.53 13.47
N PHE A 92 -28.65 33.71 13.05
CA PHE A 92 -30.09 34.00 13.20
C PHE A 92 -30.59 33.74 14.64
N PHE A 93 -30.07 32.70 15.29
CA PHE A 93 -30.41 32.31 16.66
C PHE A 93 -29.14 31.86 17.41
N GLY A 94 -28.63 32.72 18.29
CA GLY A 94 -27.43 32.46 19.09
C GLY A 94 -26.28 33.43 18.80
N ASN A 95 -25.27 33.40 19.65
CA ASN A 95 -24.09 34.27 19.54
C ASN A 95 -23.04 33.74 18.55
N ALA A 96 -23.26 32.57 17.95
CA ALA A 96 -22.29 31.97 17.04
C ALA A 96 -22.92 30.99 16.03
N LYS A 97 -22.28 30.85 14.86
CA LYS A 97 -22.58 29.84 13.84
C LYS A 97 -21.29 29.30 13.21
N VAL A 98 -21.37 28.07 12.69
CA VAL A 98 -20.31 27.42 11.92
C VAL A 98 -20.76 27.31 10.48
N VAL A 99 -19.98 27.84 9.55
CA VAL A 99 -20.14 27.63 8.11
C VAL A 99 -19.15 26.57 7.67
N TRP A 100 -19.65 25.41 7.22
CA TRP A 100 -18.82 24.31 6.77
C TRP A 100 -18.90 24.17 5.25
N LEU A 101 -17.84 24.58 4.56
CA LEU A 101 -17.65 24.27 3.14
C LEU A 101 -17.05 22.84 3.02
N LYS A 102 -17.95 21.89 2.78
CA LYS A 102 -17.70 20.46 2.88
C LYS A 102 -17.25 19.84 1.55
N ASN A 103 -16.42 18.80 1.58
CA ASN A 103 -16.04 17.99 0.40
C ASN A 103 -15.60 18.79 -0.85
N VAL A 104 -14.78 19.83 -0.67
CA VAL A 104 -14.35 20.66 -1.80
C VAL A 104 -13.42 19.86 -2.72
N ASN A 105 -13.81 19.74 -4.00
CA ASN A 105 -13.06 18.99 -5.02
C ASN A 105 -12.43 19.88 -6.11
N PHE A 106 -12.40 21.20 -5.91
CA PHE A 106 -11.89 22.17 -6.89
C PHE A 106 -10.75 23.05 -6.36
N LEU A 107 -10.05 22.62 -5.30
CA LEU A 107 -8.86 23.30 -4.77
C LEU A 107 -7.54 22.72 -5.30
N GLY A 108 -7.59 21.56 -5.98
CA GLY A 108 -6.47 20.89 -6.64
C GLY A 108 -6.04 21.53 -7.96
N ASP A 109 -5.48 20.72 -8.86
CA ASP A 109 -5.01 21.17 -10.19
C ASP A 109 -5.85 20.63 -11.38
N ASP A 110 -7.16 20.60 -11.20
CA ASP A 110 -8.12 20.17 -12.23
C ASP A 110 -8.62 21.32 -13.13
N GLN A 111 -9.20 20.95 -14.29
CA GLN A 111 -9.72 21.90 -15.28
C GLN A 111 -10.74 22.89 -14.67
N LYS A 112 -11.60 22.41 -13.76
CA LYS A 112 -12.59 23.24 -13.03
C LYS A 112 -11.89 24.29 -12.18
N ALA A 113 -10.86 23.86 -11.43
CA ALA A 113 -10.07 24.69 -10.55
C ALA A 113 -9.28 25.75 -11.30
N ARG A 114 -8.94 25.53 -12.59
CA ARG A 114 -8.22 26.51 -13.44
C ARG A 114 -9.13 27.56 -14.09
N SER A 115 -10.45 27.44 -13.95
CA SER A 115 -11.39 28.44 -14.48
C SER A 115 -11.15 29.81 -13.84
N ALA A 116 -11.14 30.87 -14.66
CA ALA A 116 -10.97 32.24 -14.19
C ALA A 116 -12.07 32.65 -13.21
N ALA A 117 -13.30 32.18 -13.41
CA ALA A 117 -14.43 32.48 -12.54
C ALA A 117 -14.26 31.85 -11.14
N VAL A 118 -13.82 30.59 -11.08
CA VAL A 118 -13.51 29.89 -9.82
C VAL A 118 -12.32 30.54 -9.11
N GLN A 119 -11.28 30.91 -9.85
CA GLN A 119 -10.12 31.63 -9.29
C GLN A 119 -10.53 32.99 -8.70
N SER A 120 -11.36 33.75 -9.40
CA SER A 120 -11.87 35.03 -8.90
C SER A 120 -12.69 34.86 -7.61
N ALA A 121 -13.57 33.85 -7.55
CA ALA A 121 -14.36 33.58 -6.36
C ALA A 121 -13.50 33.11 -5.17
N LEU A 122 -12.47 32.29 -5.42
CA LEU A 122 -11.51 31.87 -4.38
C LEU A 122 -10.65 33.02 -3.87
N GLU A 123 -10.31 33.98 -4.73
CA GLU A 123 -9.59 35.20 -4.30
C GLU A 123 -10.51 36.07 -3.41
N GLU A 124 -11.77 36.25 -3.78
CA GLU A 124 -12.78 36.94 -2.95
C GLU A 124 -12.94 36.26 -1.57
N LEU A 125 -13.01 34.92 -1.53
CA LEU A 125 -13.02 34.17 -0.28
C LEU A 125 -11.71 34.31 0.51
N SER A 126 -10.56 34.40 -0.17
CA SER A 126 -9.25 34.66 0.47
C SER A 126 -9.22 36.03 1.14
N GLU A 127 -9.71 37.06 0.46
CA GLU A 127 -9.83 38.41 0.98
C GLU A 127 -10.74 38.45 2.21
N LEU A 128 -11.84 37.69 2.20
CA LEU A 128 -12.73 37.55 3.36
C LEU A 128 -12.07 36.83 4.53
N VAL A 129 -11.28 35.80 4.25
CA VAL A 129 -10.46 35.08 5.25
C VAL A 129 -9.40 36.00 5.87
N ASP A 130 -8.77 36.89 5.09
CA ASP A 130 -7.76 37.83 5.56
C ASP A 130 -8.37 39.04 6.30
N SER A 131 -9.47 39.60 5.79
CA SER A 131 -10.17 40.72 6.44
C SER A 131 -10.94 40.29 7.69
N GLY A 132 -11.34 39.02 7.76
CA GLY A 132 -12.17 38.46 8.81
C GLY A 132 -13.66 38.69 8.55
N PHE A 133 -14.49 37.86 9.16
CA PHE A 133 -15.94 37.92 9.07
C PHE A 133 -16.57 38.20 10.45
N GLY A 134 -17.89 38.45 10.47
CA GLY A 134 -18.63 38.95 11.63
C GLY A 134 -18.42 38.14 12.92
N PRO A 135 -18.58 38.77 14.10
CA PRO A 135 -18.34 38.11 15.38
C PRO A 135 -19.28 36.90 15.54
N GLY A 136 -18.73 35.81 16.08
CA GLY A 136 -19.49 34.57 16.28
C GLY A 136 -19.55 33.64 15.06
N VAL A 137 -19.06 34.06 13.89
CA VAL A 137 -18.98 33.17 12.73
C VAL A 137 -17.66 32.38 12.78
N THR A 138 -17.71 31.09 12.46
CA THR A 138 -16.56 30.18 12.33
C THR A 138 -16.59 29.54 10.96
N LEU A 139 -15.45 29.50 10.26
CA LEU A 139 -15.32 28.83 8.96
C LEU A 139 -14.63 27.48 9.14
N LEU A 140 -15.21 26.42 8.58
CA LEU A 140 -14.59 25.11 8.42
C LEU A 140 -14.54 24.76 6.93
N ILE A 141 -13.37 24.36 6.44
CA ILE A 141 -13.18 23.86 5.07
C ILE A 141 -12.69 22.41 5.14
N SER A 142 -13.28 21.52 4.34
CA SER A 142 -12.75 20.16 4.15
C SER A 142 -12.53 19.85 2.67
N ALA A 143 -11.32 19.43 2.28
CA ALA A 143 -10.97 19.18 0.89
C ALA A 143 -10.00 18.00 0.73
N THR A 144 -10.18 17.20 -0.32
CA THR A 144 -9.38 16.00 -0.59
C THR A 144 -8.17 16.24 -1.47
N ASP A 145 -8.17 17.33 -2.23
CA ASP A 145 -7.05 17.71 -3.08
C ASP A 145 -6.83 19.22 -3.03
N LEU A 146 -5.56 19.62 -3.06
CA LEU A 146 -5.15 21.01 -2.99
C LEU A 146 -3.84 21.28 -3.72
N ASP A 147 -3.82 22.35 -4.52
CA ASP A 147 -2.58 22.85 -5.09
C ASP A 147 -1.88 23.81 -4.11
N LYS A 148 -0.84 23.29 -3.46
CA LYS A 148 -0.01 24.01 -2.47
C LYS A 148 0.64 25.29 -3.02
N ARG A 149 0.66 25.51 -4.34
CA ARG A 149 1.26 26.70 -4.98
C ARG A 149 0.31 27.91 -4.99
N ARG A 150 -1.00 27.68 -4.90
CA ARG A 150 -2.06 28.70 -5.08
C ARG A 150 -2.17 29.68 -3.92
N SER A 151 -2.69 30.88 -4.19
CA SER A 151 -2.88 31.96 -3.20
C SER A 151 -3.80 31.53 -2.06
N PHE A 152 -4.94 30.91 -2.39
CA PHE A 152 -5.93 30.43 -1.42
C PHE A 152 -5.33 29.51 -0.34
N TYR A 153 -4.48 28.54 -0.73
CA TYR A 153 -3.82 27.67 0.24
C TYR A 153 -2.87 28.44 1.17
N LYS A 154 -2.12 29.40 0.63
CA LYS A 154 -1.23 30.25 1.43
C LYS A 154 -2.01 31.14 2.40
N ALA A 155 -3.18 31.63 2.01
CA ALA A 155 -4.08 32.38 2.87
C ALA A 155 -4.59 31.53 4.04
N LEU A 156 -5.00 30.27 3.77
CA LEU A 156 -5.39 29.32 4.81
C LEU A 156 -4.24 29.02 5.78
N LEU A 157 -3.02 28.76 5.30
CA LEU A 157 -1.87 28.52 6.19
C LEU A 157 -1.56 29.70 7.13
N LYS A 158 -1.87 30.93 6.71
CA LYS A 158 -1.62 32.15 7.49
C LYS A 158 -2.69 32.41 8.55
N ARG A 159 -3.95 32.03 8.29
CA ARG A 159 -5.12 32.44 9.09
C ARG A 159 -5.88 31.30 9.74
N ALA A 160 -5.79 30.09 9.20
CA ALA A 160 -6.55 28.93 9.64
C ALA A 160 -5.70 27.97 10.48
N GLU A 161 -6.35 27.26 11.38
CA GLU A 161 -5.80 26.04 11.96
C GLU A 161 -5.94 24.91 10.92
N VAL A 162 -4.83 24.56 10.27
CA VAL A 162 -4.79 23.58 9.18
C VAL A 162 -4.35 22.21 9.70
N GLN A 163 -5.17 21.20 9.49
CA GLN A 163 -4.86 19.79 9.73
C GLN A 163 -4.78 19.06 8.38
N VAL A 164 -3.68 18.35 8.14
CA VAL A 164 -3.44 17.65 6.87
C VAL A 164 -3.42 16.14 7.10
N PHE A 165 -4.27 15.42 6.36
CA PHE A 165 -4.43 13.97 6.38
C PHE A 165 -4.17 13.42 4.98
N ASP A 166 -2.92 13.06 4.73
CA ASP A 166 -2.51 12.44 3.47
C ASP A 166 -2.54 10.91 3.56
N ARG A 167 -2.90 10.24 2.46
CA ARG A 167 -2.79 8.78 2.38
C ARG A 167 -1.32 8.40 2.49
N LEU A 168 -1.05 7.29 3.17
CA LEU A 168 0.26 6.66 3.12
C LEU A 168 0.53 6.21 1.69
N ASP A 169 1.63 6.70 1.12
CA ASP A 169 2.11 6.25 -0.18
C ASP A 169 2.86 4.94 0.02
N SER A 170 2.19 3.81 -0.21
CA SER A 170 2.78 2.47 -0.13
C SER A 170 3.93 2.25 -1.13
N GLY A 171 4.13 3.16 -2.09
CA GLY A 171 5.29 3.19 -2.99
C GLY A 171 6.49 3.99 -2.44
N ARG A 172 6.32 4.73 -1.35
CA ARG A 172 7.36 5.53 -0.71
C ARG A 172 8.04 4.73 0.41
N SER A 173 9.35 4.53 0.32
CA SER A 173 10.10 3.82 1.37
C SER A 173 9.97 4.50 2.73
N GLY A 174 9.69 3.71 3.78
CA GLY A 174 9.41 4.18 5.13
C GLY A 174 7.92 4.27 5.46
N TRP A 175 7.04 3.99 4.49
CA TRP A 175 5.59 3.94 4.71
C TRP A 175 5.19 2.91 5.77
N GLU A 176 5.98 1.84 5.92
CA GLU A 176 5.74 0.79 6.91
C GLU A 176 5.86 1.32 8.35
N GLU A 177 6.85 2.19 8.62
CA GLU A 177 7.08 2.77 9.94
C GLU A 177 5.94 3.75 10.31
N GLU A 178 5.54 4.59 9.35
CA GLU A 178 4.43 5.53 9.51
C GLU A 178 3.08 4.80 9.67
N ALA A 179 2.88 3.71 8.91
CA ALA A 179 1.73 2.82 9.07
C ALA A 179 1.75 2.12 10.44
N LEU A 180 2.91 1.65 10.89
CA LEU A 180 3.06 0.99 12.19
C LEU A 180 2.70 1.94 13.33
N GLU A 181 3.24 3.16 13.33
CA GLU A 181 2.89 4.18 14.32
C GLU A 181 1.39 4.49 14.31
N MET A 182 0.80 4.64 13.13
CA MET A 182 -0.63 4.87 12.97
C MET A 182 -1.47 3.73 13.55
N VAL A 183 -1.14 2.47 13.20
CA VAL A 183 -1.84 1.29 13.71
C VAL A 183 -1.66 1.17 15.23
N GLN A 184 -0.47 1.46 15.77
CA GLN A 184 -0.24 1.48 17.23
C GLN A 184 -1.10 2.52 17.94
N GLN A 185 -1.27 3.72 17.37
CA GLN A 185 -2.15 4.73 17.95
C GLN A 185 -3.62 4.27 17.93
N ARG A 186 -4.05 3.63 16.84
CA ARG A 186 -5.44 3.13 16.67
C ARG A 186 -5.75 1.94 17.58
N THR A 187 -4.83 0.98 17.68
CA THR A 187 -4.96 -0.17 18.61
C THR A 187 -5.00 0.28 20.06
N LYS A 188 -4.17 1.25 20.47
CA LYS A 188 -4.22 1.87 21.81
C LYS A 188 -5.59 2.51 22.10
N LYS A 189 -6.16 3.27 21.15
CA LYS A 189 -7.50 3.86 21.29
C LYS A 189 -8.60 2.80 21.48
N ARG A 190 -8.47 1.65 20.81
CA ARG A 190 -9.39 0.50 20.90
C ARG A 190 -9.07 -0.47 22.04
N LYS A 191 -8.01 -0.21 22.83
CA LYS A 191 -7.51 -1.11 23.89
C LYS A 191 -7.19 -2.52 23.39
N LEU A 192 -6.74 -2.64 22.15
CA LEU A 192 -6.24 -3.90 21.57
C LEU A 192 -4.74 -4.02 21.80
N GLN A 193 -4.29 -5.25 22.05
CA GLN A 193 -2.88 -5.62 22.12
C GLN A 193 -2.56 -6.53 20.94
N PHE A 194 -1.42 -6.32 20.32
CA PHE A 194 -0.91 -7.19 19.25
C PHE A 194 0.44 -7.73 19.71
N ASP A 195 0.72 -8.98 19.37
CA ASP A 195 2.10 -9.47 19.36
C ASP A 195 2.89 -8.71 18.28
N ASP A 196 4.19 -8.53 18.47
CA ASP A 196 5.03 -7.74 17.55
C ASP A 196 4.95 -8.27 16.10
N ASP A 197 4.99 -9.59 15.93
CA ASP A 197 4.88 -10.25 14.62
C ASP A 197 3.46 -10.17 14.03
N ALA A 198 2.44 -10.09 14.87
CA ALA A 198 1.04 -9.90 14.47
C ALA A 198 0.80 -8.48 13.94
N LEU A 199 1.41 -7.48 14.59
CA LEU A 199 1.27 -6.08 14.23
C LEU A 199 1.98 -5.78 12.90
N ASP A 200 3.21 -6.29 12.73
CA ASP A 200 3.96 -6.20 11.47
C ASP A 200 3.17 -6.86 10.33
N LEU A 201 2.63 -8.05 10.58
CA LEU A 201 1.79 -8.75 9.62
C LEU A 201 0.52 -7.93 9.30
N PHE A 202 -0.13 -7.34 10.29
CA PHE A 202 -1.35 -6.55 10.08
C PHE A 202 -1.10 -5.32 9.17
N VAL A 203 -0.04 -4.56 9.46
CA VAL A 203 0.37 -3.41 8.64
C VAL A 203 0.65 -3.86 7.21
N LEU A 204 1.33 -5.00 7.07
CA LEU A 204 1.63 -5.58 5.78
C LEU A 204 0.36 -5.95 5.00
N LEU A 205 -0.59 -6.62 5.65
CA LEU A 205 -1.82 -7.07 4.99
C LEU A 205 -2.72 -5.90 4.58
N THR A 206 -2.72 -4.80 5.34
CA THR A 206 -3.54 -3.61 5.06
C THR A 206 -2.90 -2.62 4.09
N GLY A 207 -1.58 -2.70 3.86
CA GLY A 207 -0.88 -1.95 2.82
C GLY A 207 -0.88 -0.42 3.02
N GLY A 208 -1.10 0.05 4.25
CA GLY A 208 -1.13 1.48 4.58
C GLY A 208 -2.43 2.20 4.18
N ASP A 209 -3.46 1.49 3.69
CA ASP A 209 -4.77 2.11 3.47
C ASP A 209 -5.47 2.30 4.81
N THR A 210 -5.58 3.54 5.24
CA THR A 210 -6.16 3.97 6.52
C THR A 210 -7.58 3.42 6.75
N ARG A 211 -8.42 3.41 5.71
CA ARG A 211 -9.78 2.88 5.79
C ARG A 211 -9.77 1.37 5.93
N GLN A 212 -8.87 0.68 5.22
CA GLN A 212 -8.67 -0.75 5.39
C GLN A 212 -8.18 -1.06 6.81
N ILE A 213 -7.20 -0.31 7.32
CA ILE A 213 -6.72 -0.43 8.70
C ILE A 213 -7.87 -0.34 9.70
N ASP A 214 -8.72 0.68 9.61
CA ASP A 214 -9.84 0.83 10.55
C ASP A 214 -10.84 -0.31 10.49
N ASN A 215 -11.23 -0.72 9.27
CA ASN A 215 -12.19 -1.81 9.09
C ASN A 215 -11.65 -3.14 9.65
N GLU A 216 -10.37 -3.41 9.40
CA GLU A 216 -9.73 -4.65 9.84
C GLU A 216 -9.49 -4.64 11.37
N LEU A 217 -9.15 -3.48 11.95
CA LEU A 217 -9.08 -3.33 13.41
C LEU A 217 -10.45 -3.47 14.07
N GLU A 218 -11.51 -2.92 13.48
CA GLU A 218 -12.89 -3.07 14.00
C GLU A 218 -13.36 -4.52 13.96
N LYS A 219 -13.01 -5.25 12.89
CA LYS A 219 -13.29 -6.68 12.80
C LYS A 219 -12.55 -7.48 13.87
N ILE A 220 -11.26 -7.21 14.07
CA ILE A 220 -10.46 -7.85 15.12
C ILE A 220 -11.04 -7.53 16.52
N ASP A 221 -11.42 -6.28 16.78
CA ASP A 221 -12.04 -5.85 18.03
C ASP A 221 -13.35 -6.61 18.29
N THR A 222 -14.21 -6.68 17.28
CA THR A 222 -15.50 -7.39 17.35
C THR A 222 -15.30 -8.88 17.57
N PHE A 223 -14.31 -9.48 16.93
CA PHE A 223 -14.01 -10.91 17.07
C PHE A 223 -13.43 -11.25 18.45
N LEU A 224 -12.48 -10.45 18.94
CA LEU A 224 -11.80 -10.71 20.21
C LEU A 224 -12.68 -10.44 21.43
N GLY A 225 -13.62 -9.50 21.35
CA GLY A 225 -14.51 -9.15 22.45
C GLY A 225 -13.75 -8.80 23.74
N ASN A 226 -13.59 -9.77 24.65
CA ASN A 226 -12.89 -9.59 25.92
C ASN A 226 -11.42 -10.05 25.90
N ASP A 227 -10.99 -10.88 24.95
CA ASP A 227 -9.64 -11.46 24.95
C ASP A 227 -8.55 -10.44 24.58
N ARG A 228 -8.91 -9.33 23.90
CA ARG A 228 -8.11 -8.11 23.60
C ARG A 228 -6.72 -8.29 22.95
N VAL A 229 -6.17 -9.50 22.86
CA VAL A 229 -4.84 -9.80 22.31
C VAL A 229 -4.97 -10.48 20.95
N ALA A 230 -4.31 -9.91 19.94
CA ALA A 230 -4.24 -10.44 18.58
C ALA A 230 -2.86 -11.03 18.29
N ASN A 231 -2.80 -12.31 17.95
CA ASN A 231 -1.59 -13.00 17.51
C ASN A 231 -1.51 -13.12 15.98
N ALA A 232 -0.35 -13.48 15.45
CA ALA A 232 -0.14 -13.57 14.00
C ALA A 232 -1.01 -14.65 13.32
N GLY A 233 -1.45 -15.68 14.05
CA GLY A 233 -2.39 -16.69 13.52
C GLY A 233 -3.77 -16.08 13.26
N LEU A 234 -4.29 -15.36 14.24
CA LEU A 234 -5.57 -14.65 14.15
C LEU A 234 -5.57 -13.62 13.02
N VAL A 235 -4.49 -12.85 12.90
CA VAL A 235 -4.36 -11.84 11.84
C VAL A 235 -4.39 -12.51 10.46
N ARG A 236 -3.72 -13.66 10.26
CA ARG A 236 -3.79 -14.41 9.00
C ARG A 236 -5.19 -14.93 8.68
N GLU A 237 -5.96 -15.29 9.70
CA GLU A 237 -7.30 -15.84 9.53
C GLU A 237 -8.33 -14.75 9.20
N LEU A 238 -8.28 -13.64 9.93
CA LEU A 238 -9.30 -12.59 9.84
C LEU A 238 -8.99 -11.54 8.77
N VAL A 239 -7.73 -11.17 8.59
CA VAL A 239 -7.35 -10.05 7.71
C VAL A 239 -7.05 -10.59 6.33
N PRO A 240 -7.91 -10.36 5.32
CA PRO A 240 -7.59 -10.74 3.97
C PRO A 240 -6.42 -9.88 3.47
N LEU A 241 -5.54 -10.52 2.70
CA LEU A 241 -4.49 -9.80 2.00
C LEU A 241 -5.10 -8.70 1.11
N SER A 242 -4.72 -7.44 1.34
CA SER A 242 -4.93 -6.37 0.36
C SER A 242 -4.21 -6.71 -0.95
N ARG A 243 -4.61 -6.09 -2.06
CA ARG A 243 -3.89 -6.23 -3.35
C ARG A 243 -2.39 -5.91 -3.19
N ALA A 244 -2.07 -4.85 -2.46
CA ALA A 244 -0.68 -4.50 -2.12
C ALA A 244 0.00 -5.58 -1.25
N GLY A 245 -0.72 -6.13 -0.27
CA GLY A 245 -0.26 -7.22 0.60
C GLY A 245 0.02 -8.53 -0.15
N VAL A 246 -0.81 -8.94 -1.10
CA VAL A 246 -0.58 -10.17 -1.90
C VAL A 246 0.67 -10.03 -2.78
N ILE A 247 0.89 -8.85 -3.39
CA ILE A 247 2.08 -8.55 -4.20
C ILE A 247 3.35 -8.64 -3.35
N PHE A 248 3.32 -8.10 -2.12
CA PHE A 248 4.45 -8.20 -1.20
C PHE A 248 4.66 -9.63 -0.71
N GLU A 249 3.60 -10.36 -0.35
CA GLU A 249 3.72 -11.77 0.06
C GLU A 249 4.30 -12.64 -1.04
N LEU A 250 3.96 -12.38 -2.31
CA LEU A 250 4.58 -13.05 -3.43
C LEU A 250 6.09 -12.76 -3.47
N GLY A 251 6.50 -11.50 -3.30
CA GLY A 251 7.91 -11.14 -3.19
C GLY A 251 8.64 -11.86 -2.05
N ASN A 252 8.01 -11.94 -0.87
CA ASN A 252 8.56 -12.67 0.28
C ASN A 252 8.67 -14.17 0.03
N ALA A 253 7.64 -14.81 -0.53
CA ALA A 253 7.66 -16.23 -0.86
C ALA A 253 8.78 -16.54 -1.87
N LEU A 254 8.95 -15.69 -2.88
CA LEU A 254 10.06 -15.79 -3.83
C LEU A 254 11.42 -15.67 -3.12
N ALA A 255 11.62 -14.64 -2.30
CA ALA A 255 12.89 -14.43 -1.57
C ALA A 255 13.19 -15.55 -0.55
N ALA A 256 12.17 -16.10 0.10
CA ALA A 256 12.31 -17.23 1.02
C ALA A 256 12.60 -18.57 0.32
N ARG A 257 12.42 -18.61 -1.01
CA ARG A 257 12.44 -19.81 -1.87
C ARG A 257 11.29 -20.80 -1.60
N ASP A 258 10.12 -20.29 -1.26
CA ASP A 258 8.91 -21.10 -1.10
C ASP A 258 8.16 -21.24 -2.43
N LEU A 259 8.51 -22.28 -3.20
CA LEU A 259 7.91 -22.52 -4.51
C LEU A 259 6.39 -22.74 -4.44
N GLN A 260 5.91 -23.51 -3.45
CA GLN A 260 4.49 -23.86 -3.35
C GLN A 260 3.66 -22.61 -3.04
N LEU A 261 4.10 -21.80 -2.08
CA LEU A 261 3.43 -20.56 -1.74
C LEU A 261 3.49 -19.56 -2.91
N SER A 262 4.64 -19.39 -3.56
CA SER A 262 4.77 -18.49 -4.71
C SER A 262 3.81 -18.82 -5.84
N LEU A 263 3.68 -20.11 -6.22
CA LEU A 263 2.74 -20.53 -7.26
C LEU A 263 1.28 -20.28 -6.87
N LYS A 264 0.92 -20.59 -5.62
CA LYS A 264 -0.43 -20.33 -5.09
C LYS A 264 -0.77 -18.84 -5.11
N LEU A 265 0.18 -17.97 -4.76
CA LEU A 265 -0.01 -16.52 -4.75
C LEU A 265 -0.11 -15.94 -6.17
N VAL A 266 0.68 -16.41 -7.13
CA VAL A 266 0.55 -16.02 -8.56
C VAL A 266 -0.85 -16.31 -9.07
N ARG A 267 -1.34 -17.55 -8.86
CA ARG A 267 -2.69 -17.94 -9.30
C ARG A 267 -3.76 -17.09 -8.62
N ARG A 268 -3.65 -16.89 -7.30
CA ARG A 268 -4.59 -16.05 -6.54
C ARG A 268 -4.65 -14.61 -7.07
N LEU A 269 -3.52 -14.00 -7.44
CA LEU A 269 -3.49 -12.66 -8.01
C LEU A 269 -4.22 -12.60 -9.36
N LEU A 270 -3.99 -13.58 -10.22
CA LEU A 270 -4.68 -13.67 -11.51
C LEU A 270 -6.19 -13.88 -11.34
N ASP A 271 -6.60 -14.78 -10.43
CA ASP A 271 -8.01 -15.03 -10.10
C ASP A 271 -8.71 -13.77 -9.54
N GLN A 272 -7.96 -12.88 -8.87
CA GLN A 272 -8.45 -11.58 -8.37
C GLN A 272 -8.54 -10.49 -9.46
N GLY A 273 -8.18 -10.81 -10.70
CA GLY A 273 -8.21 -9.90 -11.84
C GLY A 273 -7.00 -8.97 -11.94
N GLU A 274 -5.91 -9.25 -11.21
CA GLU A 274 -4.66 -8.52 -11.40
C GLU A 274 -4.04 -8.85 -12.76
N SER A 275 -3.51 -7.83 -13.43
CA SER A 275 -2.89 -8.03 -14.73
C SER A 275 -1.57 -8.80 -14.58
N ALA A 276 -1.31 -9.75 -15.47
CA ALA A 276 -0.07 -10.53 -15.45
C ALA A 276 1.19 -9.66 -15.57
N ILE A 277 1.10 -8.60 -16.38
CA ILE A 277 2.16 -7.59 -16.52
C ILE A 277 2.38 -6.84 -15.20
N GLY A 278 1.30 -6.50 -14.48
CA GLY A 278 1.37 -5.89 -13.15
C GLY A 278 2.04 -6.79 -12.14
N ILE A 279 1.65 -8.06 -12.05
CA ILE A 279 2.27 -9.05 -11.16
C ILE A 279 3.78 -9.18 -11.46
N LEU A 280 4.13 -9.29 -12.73
CA LEU A 280 5.52 -9.41 -13.16
C LEU A 280 6.36 -8.18 -12.78
N LEU A 281 5.88 -6.97 -13.11
CA LEU A 281 6.65 -5.74 -12.97
C LEU A 281 6.65 -5.18 -11.54
N VAL A 282 5.61 -5.46 -10.75
CA VAL A 282 5.46 -4.91 -9.38
C VAL A 282 5.92 -5.89 -8.31
N ALA A 283 5.72 -7.20 -8.48
CA ALA A 283 6.15 -8.21 -7.49
C ALA A 283 7.45 -8.91 -7.89
N ILE A 284 7.46 -9.57 -9.05
CA ILE A 284 8.49 -10.55 -9.39
C ILE A 284 9.82 -9.86 -9.75
N VAL A 285 9.79 -8.92 -10.69
CA VAL A 285 10.98 -8.21 -11.17
C VAL A 285 11.68 -7.43 -10.05
N PRO A 286 10.97 -6.62 -9.23
CA PRO A 286 11.62 -5.87 -8.16
C PRO A 286 12.27 -6.78 -7.12
N THR A 287 11.61 -7.90 -6.79
CA THR A 287 12.15 -8.90 -5.85
C THR A 287 13.44 -9.52 -6.36
N ILE A 288 13.43 -10.05 -7.59
CA ILE A 288 14.63 -10.69 -8.18
C ILE A 288 15.75 -9.68 -8.37
N ARG A 289 15.43 -8.46 -8.83
CA ARG A 289 16.40 -7.38 -8.99
C ARG A 289 17.06 -7.01 -7.66
N ASN A 290 16.28 -6.81 -6.59
CA ASN A 290 16.83 -6.46 -5.29
C ASN A 290 17.68 -7.59 -4.70
N LEU A 291 17.26 -8.86 -4.88
CA LEU A 291 18.08 -10.02 -4.51
C LEU A 291 19.40 -10.04 -5.26
N LEU A 292 19.38 -9.79 -6.58
CA LEU A 292 20.57 -9.77 -7.44
C LEU A 292 21.54 -8.67 -7.02
N LEU A 293 21.05 -7.45 -6.83
CA LEU A 293 21.87 -6.31 -6.43
C LEU A 293 22.47 -6.51 -5.03
N ALA A 294 21.66 -6.96 -4.07
CA ALA A 294 22.15 -7.26 -2.72
C ALA A 294 23.21 -8.36 -2.75
N LYS A 295 22.97 -9.44 -3.49
CA LYS A 295 23.91 -10.55 -3.65
C LYS A 295 25.23 -10.11 -4.28
N ASP A 296 25.18 -9.33 -5.36
CA ASP A 296 26.36 -8.82 -6.06
C ASP A 296 27.21 -7.92 -5.14
N LEU A 297 26.58 -7.01 -4.39
CA LEU A 297 27.27 -6.17 -3.41
C LEU A 297 27.91 -7.00 -2.29
N MET A 298 27.18 -7.99 -1.77
CA MET A 298 27.70 -8.89 -0.73
C MET A 298 28.92 -9.67 -1.20
N GLU A 299 28.92 -10.15 -2.44
CA GLU A 299 30.06 -10.91 -3.00
C GLU A 299 31.24 -10.00 -3.33
N ARG A 300 31.03 -8.88 -4.02
CA ARG A 300 32.12 -7.98 -4.46
C ARG A 300 32.82 -7.30 -3.29
N TYR A 301 32.06 -6.85 -2.29
CA TYR A 301 32.57 -6.11 -1.14
C TYR A 301 32.66 -6.96 0.12
N ARG A 302 32.43 -8.28 0.02
CA ARG A 302 32.50 -9.25 1.12
C ARG A 302 31.64 -8.83 2.32
N LEU A 303 30.46 -8.26 2.06
CA LEU A 303 29.56 -7.85 3.12
C LEU A 303 28.96 -9.10 3.78
N PRO A 304 28.98 -9.19 5.12
CA PRO A 304 28.36 -10.31 5.82
C PRO A 304 26.85 -10.28 5.62
N ARG A 305 26.20 -11.43 5.83
CA ARG A 305 24.74 -11.49 5.89
C ARG A 305 24.24 -10.55 6.98
N PRO A 306 23.40 -9.56 6.65
CA PRO A 306 22.84 -8.65 7.65
C PRO A 306 21.80 -9.39 8.51
N HIS A 307 21.75 -9.08 9.81
CA HIS A 307 20.68 -9.57 10.68
C HIS A 307 19.45 -8.65 10.61
N SER A 308 19.64 -7.37 10.27
CA SER A 308 18.57 -6.40 10.03
C SER A 308 18.84 -5.57 8.76
N PRO A 309 17.80 -5.02 8.10
CA PRO A 309 17.97 -4.17 6.93
C PRO A 309 18.89 -2.98 7.18
N PHE A 310 18.77 -2.34 8.34
CA PHE A 310 19.59 -1.17 8.70
C PHE A 310 21.09 -1.44 8.77
N GLN A 311 21.50 -2.65 9.21
CA GLN A 311 22.90 -3.05 9.18
C GLN A 311 23.44 -3.08 7.75
N PHE A 312 22.62 -3.56 6.81
CA PHE A 312 22.98 -3.55 5.40
C PHE A 312 23.08 -2.11 4.89
N ILE A 313 22.07 -1.27 5.14
CA ILE A 313 22.05 0.16 4.76
C ILE A 313 23.31 0.89 5.22
N SER A 314 23.70 0.70 6.48
CA SER A 314 24.93 1.28 7.02
C SER A 314 26.15 0.80 6.25
N ALA A 315 26.24 -0.49 5.93
CA ALA A 315 27.35 -1.06 5.17
C ALA A 315 27.44 -0.48 3.75
N ILE A 316 26.30 -0.30 3.05
CA ILE A 316 26.28 0.29 1.69
C ILE A 316 26.72 1.76 1.71
N ASN A 317 26.37 2.52 2.74
CA ASN A 317 26.76 3.93 2.87
C ASN A 317 28.28 4.13 3.05
N HIS A 318 29.00 3.08 3.44
CA HIS A 318 30.47 3.10 3.54
C HIS A 318 31.17 2.61 2.25
N LEU A 319 30.41 2.17 1.24
CA LEU A 319 30.98 1.78 -0.05
C LEU A 319 31.32 3.01 -0.91
N PRO A 320 32.29 2.88 -1.83
CA PRO A 320 32.58 3.94 -2.78
C PRO A 320 31.37 4.24 -3.66
N THR A 321 31.21 5.50 -4.10
CA THR A 321 30.05 5.95 -4.88
C THR A 321 29.80 5.10 -6.13
N GLU A 322 30.88 4.71 -6.82
CA GLU A 322 30.87 3.82 -8.00
C GLU A 322 30.17 2.47 -7.73
N ALA A 323 30.24 1.96 -6.49
CA ALA A 323 29.58 0.73 -6.07
C ALA A 323 28.06 0.86 -5.98
N THR A 324 27.57 2.08 -5.75
CA THR A 324 26.18 2.36 -5.41
C THR A 324 25.41 3.10 -6.51
N ASP A 325 26.11 3.57 -7.55
CA ASP A 325 25.54 4.41 -8.61
C ASP A 325 24.41 3.72 -9.39
N HIS A 326 24.53 2.41 -9.61
CA HIS A 326 23.57 1.60 -10.34
C HIS A 326 22.37 1.13 -9.49
N LEU A 327 22.34 1.47 -8.19
CA LEU A 327 21.27 1.05 -7.30
C LEU A 327 19.98 1.87 -7.54
N PRO A 328 18.79 1.26 -7.35
CA PRO A 328 17.52 1.97 -7.48
C PRO A 328 17.47 3.19 -6.55
N ARG A 329 17.16 4.36 -7.12
CA ARG A 329 17.00 5.61 -6.38
C ARG A 329 15.53 6.00 -6.24
N LYS A 330 15.20 6.64 -5.12
CA LYS A 330 13.90 7.27 -4.89
C LYS A 330 13.81 8.59 -5.68
N LYS A 331 12.62 9.20 -5.72
CA LYS A 331 12.37 10.50 -6.37
C LYS A 331 13.22 11.64 -5.79
N ASP A 332 13.66 11.51 -4.53
CA ASP A 332 14.55 12.46 -3.85
C ASP A 332 16.05 12.25 -4.17
N GLY A 333 16.39 11.25 -5.00
CA GLY A 333 17.76 10.90 -5.37
C GLY A 333 18.49 9.98 -4.39
N SER A 334 17.92 9.70 -3.22
CA SER A 334 18.47 8.75 -2.24
C SER A 334 18.31 7.29 -2.70
N ILE A 335 19.17 6.39 -2.24
CA ILE A 335 19.09 4.97 -2.58
C ILE A 335 17.88 4.34 -1.88
N ASN A 336 17.15 3.46 -2.58
CA ASN A 336 16.13 2.62 -1.96
C ASN A 336 16.76 1.49 -1.13
N ALA A 337 17.40 1.87 -0.02
CA ALA A 337 18.31 1.00 0.72
C ALA A 337 17.58 -0.02 1.62
N TYR A 338 16.35 0.28 2.06
CA TYR A 338 15.59 -0.61 2.93
C TYR A 338 15.19 -1.92 2.24
N ALA A 339 14.59 -1.83 1.04
CA ALA A 339 14.22 -3.00 0.26
C ALA A 339 15.45 -3.86 -0.12
N LEU A 340 16.59 -3.22 -0.37
CA LEU A 340 17.87 -3.91 -0.57
C LEU A 340 18.34 -4.62 0.71
N GLY A 341 18.17 -4.03 1.88
CA GLY A 341 18.49 -4.64 3.16
C GLY A 341 17.65 -5.88 3.47
N ILE A 342 16.34 -5.84 3.20
CA ILE A 342 15.45 -7.00 3.30
C ILE A 342 15.89 -8.10 2.33
N ALA A 343 16.17 -7.74 1.08
CA ALA A 343 16.67 -8.69 0.09
C ALA A 343 18.01 -9.31 0.51
N ALA A 344 18.94 -8.53 1.07
CA ALA A 344 20.24 -9.00 1.54
C ALA A 344 20.13 -10.07 2.65
N GLN A 345 19.12 -10.01 3.52
CA GLN A 345 18.88 -11.04 4.52
C GLN A 345 18.56 -12.41 3.90
N GLN A 346 18.00 -12.43 2.68
CA GLN A 346 17.60 -13.65 1.96
C GLN A 346 18.52 -13.99 0.78
N ALA A 347 19.31 -13.04 0.29
CA ALA A 347 20.19 -13.17 -0.88
C ALA A 347 21.16 -14.36 -0.78
N VAL A 348 21.60 -14.72 0.43
CA VAL A 348 22.46 -15.90 0.68
C VAL A 348 21.87 -17.23 0.23
N ARG A 349 20.55 -17.30 0.01
CA ARG A 349 19.85 -18.50 -0.47
C ARG A 349 19.99 -18.71 -1.98
N PHE A 350 20.58 -17.76 -2.70
CA PHE A 350 20.67 -17.74 -4.14
C PHE A 350 22.12 -17.62 -4.60
N GLU A 351 22.37 -18.12 -5.81
CA GLU A 351 23.59 -17.85 -6.56
C GLU A 351 23.38 -16.64 -7.47
N THR A 352 24.43 -15.85 -7.69
CA THR A 352 24.37 -14.66 -8.55
C THR A 352 23.98 -15.02 -9.98
N THR A 353 24.54 -16.11 -10.52
CA THR A 353 24.21 -16.63 -11.86
C THR A 353 22.73 -17.00 -12.00
N GLN A 354 22.17 -17.65 -10.98
CA GLN A 354 20.75 -18.01 -10.93
C GLN A 354 19.85 -16.76 -10.99
N LEU A 355 20.20 -15.72 -10.22
CA LEU A 355 19.43 -14.47 -10.22
C LEU A 355 19.55 -13.71 -11.54
N MET A 356 20.72 -13.74 -12.19
CA MET A 356 20.89 -13.18 -13.54
C MET A 356 20.03 -13.91 -14.58
N GLU A 357 19.97 -15.23 -14.51
CA GLU A 357 19.17 -16.05 -15.42
C GLU A 357 17.66 -15.89 -15.16
N ALA A 358 17.27 -15.71 -13.90
CA ALA A 358 15.91 -15.32 -13.54
C ALA A 358 15.53 -13.94 -14.09
N MET A 359 16.42 -12.95 -14.02
CA MET A 359 16.19 -11.63 -14.65
C MET A 359 16.00 -11.73 -16.17
N ARG A 360 16.79 -12.57 -16.86
CA ARG A 360 16.60 -12.85 -18.29
C ARG A 360 15.24 -13.52 -18.56
N SER A 361 14.82 -14.42 -17.68
CA SER A 361 13.51 -15.07 -17.76
C SER A 361 12.36 -14.07 -17.58
N CYS A 362 12.51 -13.09 -16.67
CA CYS A 362 11.55 -12.00 -16.53
C CYS A 362 11.46 -11.12 -17.78
N LEU A 363 12.60 -10.83 -18.43
CA LEU A 363 12.60 -10.09 -19.69
C LEU A 363 11.85 -10.85 -20.79
N ALA A 364 12.11 -12.15 -20.93
CA ALA A 364 11.39 -12.99 -21.88
C ALA A 364 9.89 -13.04 -21.58
N ALA A 365 9.51 -13.20 -20.31
CA ALA A 365 8.12 -13.18 -19.87
C ALA A 365 7.44 -11.85 -20.16
N ASN A 366 8.12 -10.72 -19.94
CA ASN A 366 7.58 -9.39 -20.27
C ASN A 366 7.23 -9.28 -21.75
N VAL A 367 8.14 -9.73 -22.63
CA VAL A 367 7.87 -9.77 -24.08
C VAL A 367 6.70 -10.70 -24.38
N GLN A 368 6.66 -11.91 -23.81
CA GLN A 368 5.61 -12.89 -24.08
C GLN A 368 4.22 -12.42 -23.65
N VAL A 369 4.09 -11.81 -22.46
CA VAL A 369 2.82 -11.28 -21.95
C VAL A 369 2.22 -10.23 -22.87
N VAL A 370 3.06 -9.42 -23.53
CA VAL A 370 2.59 -8.32 -24.40
C VAL A 370 2.43 -8.75 -25.85
N THR A 371 3.24 -9.70 -26.33
CA THR A 371 3.33 -10.04 -27.77
C THR A 371 2.63 -11.33 -28.16
N THR A 372 2.25 -12.18 -27.19
CA THR A 372 1.66 -13.50 -27.46
C THR A 372 0.28 -13.63 -26.83
N GLN A 373 -0.47 -14.66 -27.24
CA GLN A 373 -1.75 -15.05 -26.63
C GLN A 373 -1.58 -16.27 -25.69
N LEU A 374 -0.37 -16.52 -25.21
CA LEU A 374 -0.10 -17.60 -24.29
C LEU A 374 -0.78 -17.35 -22.95
N ASP A 375 -1.10 -18.44 -22.25
CA ASP A 375 -1.68 -18.36 -20.91
C ASP A 375 -0.74 -17.62 -19.95
N HIS A 376 -1.25 -16.53 -19.39
CA HIS A 376 -0.52 -15.67 -18.47
C HIS A 376 -0.11 -16.40 -17.18
N GLU A 377 -0.93 -17.34 -16.69
CA GLU A 377 -0.58 -18.14 -15.51
C GLU A 377 0.64 -19.01 -15.81
N LEU A 378 0.71 -19.57 -17.02
CA LEU A 378 1.82 -20.42 -17.45
C LEU A 378 3.12 -19.62 -17.60
N ILE A 379 3.06 -18.43 -18.20
CA ILE A 379 4.23 -17.55 -18.35
C ILE A 379 4.81 -17.19 -16.96
N LEU A 380 3.96 -16.74 -16.03
CA LEU A 380 4.41 -16.36 -14.70
C LEU A 380 4.92 -17.56 -13.89
N THR A 381 4.23 -18.70 -13.98
CA THR A 381 4.65 -19.96 -13.36
C THR A 381 6.02 -20.39 -13.85
N GLU A 382 6.29 -20.28 -15.15
CA GLU A 382 7.60 -20.61 -15.73
C GLU A 382 8.72 -19.77 -15.11
N VAL A 383 8.52 -18.47 -14.93
CA VAL A 383 9.49 -17.58 -14.27
C VAL A 383 9.75 -18.03 -12.83
N VAL A 384 8.70 -18.31 -12.06
CA VAL A 384 8.81 -18.76 -10.65
C VAL A 384 9.55 -20.09 -10.56
N VAL A 385 9.22 -21.06 -11.42
CA VAL A 385 9.87 -22.37 -11.46
C VAL A 385 11.33 -22.26 -11.87
N LYS A 386 11.67 -21.44 -12.87
CA LYS A 386 13.07 -21.20 -13.29
C LYS A 386 13.89 -20.57 -12.16
N LEU A 387 13.32 -19.63 -11.41
CA LEU A 387 13.99 -19.04 -10.26
C LEU A 387 14.22 -20.06 -9.14
N LEU A 388 13.19 -20.84 -8.77
CA LEU A 388 13.18 -21.62 -7.52
C LEU A 388 13.48 -23.12 -7.66
N GLY A 389 13.26 -23.71 -8.85
CA GLY A 389 13.24 -25.15 -9.09
C GLY A 389 14.60 -25.86 -9.08
N GLU A 390 15.72 -25.15 -8.97
CA GLU A 390 17.06 -25.75 -9.16
C GLU A 390 17.52 -26.69 -8.04
N LYS A 391 16.85 -26.75 -6.88
CA LYS A 391 17.20 -27.75 -5.84
C LYS A 391 16.97 -29.20 -6.27
N LEU A 392 16.33 -29.45 -7.41
CA LEU A 392 16.14 -30.80 -7.97
C LEU A 392 17.29 -31.28 -8.88
N ARG A 393 18.28 -30.44 -9.20
CA ARG A 393 19.48 -30.87 -9.95
C ARG A 393 20.69 -30.99 -9.01
N ARG A 394 20.78 -32.11 -8.29
CA ARG A 394 22.10 -32.60 -7.85
C ARG A 394 22.84 -33.10 -9.10
N PRO A 395 24.05 -32.61 -9.43
CA PRO A 395 24.85 -33.26 -10.46
C PRO A 395 25.28 -34.64 -9.94
N ALA A 396 24.77 -35.68 -10.58
CA ALA A 396 25.21 -37.04 -10.37
C ALA A 396 26.62 -37.22 -10.99
N PHE A 397 27.54 -37.75 -10.17
CA PHE A 397 28.79 -38.43 -10.54
C PHE A 397 29.91 -37.61 -11.22
N HIS A 398 30.89 -37.21 -10.39
CA HIS A 398 32.28 -37.20 -10.84
C HIS A 398 32.75 -38.64 -11.10
N ARG A 399 33.01 -38.96 -12.37
CA ARG A 399 33.88 -40.08 -12.74
C ARG A 399 35.31 -39.73 -12.34
N ASN A 400 35.76 -40.19 -11.18
CA ASN A 400 37.18 -40.36 -10.92
C ASN A 400 37.58 -41.77 -11.39
N ALA A 401 38.06 -41.82 -12.63
CA ALA A 401 38.91 -42.90 -13.09
C ALA A 401 40.33 -42.62 -12.57
N LEU A 402 40.75 -43.31 -11.51
CA LEU A 402 42.16 -43.59 -11.23
C LEU A 402 42.28 -44.65 -10.12
N GLN A 403 42.67 -45.84 -10.58
CA GLN A 403 43.47 -46.88 -9.90
C GLN A 403 43.37 -47.01 -8.37
N ILE A 404 42.80 -48.13 -7.90
CA ILE A 404 43.45 -49.01 -6.91
C ILE A 404 43.06 -50.46 -7.26
N THR A 405 44.02 -51.21 -7.76
CA THR A 405 44.00 -52.67 -7.82
C THR A 405 44.31 -53.21 -6.42
N ARG A 406 43.30 -53.76 -5.72
CA ARG A 406 43.54 -54.74 -4.66
C ARG A 406 42.53 -55.87 -4.74
N ARG A 407 43.07 -57.05 -5.09
CA ARG A 407 42.49 -58.38 -4.92
C ARG A 407 41.92 -58.54 -3.51
N LEU A 408 40.71 -59.08 -3.40
CA LEU A 408 40.32 -60.06 -2.37
C LEU A 408 39.12 -60.89 -2.88
N PRO A 409 38.96 -62.13 -2.41
CA PRO A 409 38.41 -63.23 -3.18
C PRO A 409 36.89 -63.39 -3.06
N LEU A 410 36.34 -64.06 -4.07
CA LEU A 410 35.00 -64.63 -4.11
C LEU A 410 34.74 -65.54 -2.89
N VAL A 411 33.67 -65.24 -2.14
CA VAL A 411 33.01 -66.20 -1.27
C VAL A 411 31.55 -66.32 -1.70
N SER A 412 31.18 -67.58 -1.87
CA SER A 412 29.95 -68.13 -2.43
C SER A 412 28.67 -67.75 -1.68
N ALA A 413 27.60 -67.62 -2.46
CA ALA A 413 26.22 -67.56 -2.01
C ALA A 413 25.76 -68.87 -1.36
N GLN A 414 24.92 -68.75 -0.33
CA GLN A 414 23.92 -69.75 0.05
C GLN A 414 22.66 -69.03 0.55
N PRO A 415 21.47 -69.33 0.02
CA PRO A 415 20.21 -68.78 0.51
C PRO A 415 19.61 -69.72 1.56
N ASP A 416 18.97 -69.17 2.60
CA ASP A 416 17.65 -69.60 3.07
C ASP A 416 17.28 -69.04 4.45
N ARG A 417 15.95 -69.01 4.65
CA ARG A 417 15.18 -68.84 5.89
C ARG A 417 14.66 -67.41 6.16
N TYR A 418 13.40 -67.15 5.80
CA TYR A 418 12.23 -67.59 6.58
C TYR A 418 10.93 -67.23 5.84
N LYS A 419 10.08 -68.24 5.61
CA LYS A 419 8.64 -68.13 5.33
C LYS A 419 7.86 -68.10 6.66
N ASN A 420 6.64 -67.56 6.57
CA ASN A 420 5.44 -67.65 7.46
C ASN A 420 5.02 -66.25 7.98
N VAL A 421 4.10 -65.48 7.34
CA VAL A 421 2.60 -65.61 7.21
C VAL A 421 1.92 -65.36 8.58
N PRO A 422 0.87 -64.50 8.73
CA PRO A 422 -0.35 -64.51 7.90
C PRO A 422 -0.98 -63.19 7.46
N ALA A 423 -1.76 -63.33 6.39
CA ALA A 423 -2.80 -62.42 5.94
C ALA A 423 -4.08 -62.66 6.75
N ASP A 424 -4.58 -61.63 7.43
CA ASP A 424 -6.01 -61.43 7.66
C ASP A 424 -6.28 -60.01 8.16
N ALA A 425 -7.10 -59.24 7.44
CA ALA A 425 -7.89 -58.07 7.89
C ALA A 425 -8.35 -57.25 6.68
N GLY A 426 -9.25 -57.83 5.88
CA GLY A 426 -10.12 -57.05 5.01
C GLY A 426 -11.31 -56.50 5.80
N LYS A 427 -11.76 -55.30 5.41
CA LYS A 427 -13.00 -54.59 5.78
C LYS A 427 -12.98 -53.75 7.07
N ARG A 428 -12.81 -52.43 6.89
CA ARG A 428 -13.66 -51.36 7.46
C ARG A 428 -13.23 -49.99 6.92
N LEU A 429 -14.05 -49.42 6.04
CA LEU A 429 -14.21 -47.99 5.68
C LEU A 429 -15.36 -47.97 4.66
N ASN A 430 -16.63 -47.97 5.09
CA ASN A 430 -17.47 -46.76 5.31
C ASN A 430 -17.32 -45.79 4.13
N ASP A 431 -18.18 -45.87 3.11
CA ASP A 431 -19.51 -45.24 3.05
C ASP A 431 -19.51 -43.81 3.63
N ARG A 432 -19.47 -42.84 2.70
CA ARG A 432 -20.27 -41.61 2.62
C ARG A 432 -19.45 -40.51 1.93
N ASN A 433 -19.67 -40.35 0.63
CA ASN A 433 -19.63 -39.06 -0.06
C ASN A 433 -20.33 -39.24 -1.40
N ASP A 434 -21.66 -39.26 -1.33
CA ASP A 434 -22.56 -38.97 -2.45
C ASP A 434 -23.37 -37.72 -2.07
N HIS A 435 -23.71 -36.93 -3.10
CA HIS A 435 -24.41 -35.64 -3.11
C HIS A 435 -23.52 -34.40 -3.14
N TYR A 436 -23.30 -33.86 -4.35
CA TYR A 436 -24.00 -32.66 -4.83
C TYR A 436 -23.51 -32.28 -6.25
N TYR A 437 -24.22 -32.70 -7.30
CA TYR A 437 -24.23 -32.04 -8.62
C TYR A 437 -25.44 -32.54 -9.44
N GLN A 438 -26.47 -31.70 -9.53
CA GLN A 438 -27.65 -31.74 -10.42
C GLN A 438 -28.45 -30.48 -10.04
N GLU A 439 -28.94 -29.56 -10.86
CA GLU A 439 -29.29 -29.41 -12.29
C GLU A 439 -29.12 -27.89 -12.60
N HIS A 440 -28.84 -27.41 -13.82
CA HIS A 440 -29.84 -27.28 -14.89
C HIS A 440 -29.16 -26.88 -16.21
N GLU A 441 -29.43 -27.66 -17.25
CA GLU A 441 -29.33 -27.30 -18.66
C GLU A 441 -30.69 -27.60 -19.30
N MET A 442 -31.27 -26.65 -20.04
CA MET A 442 -32.28 -26.75 -21.12
C MET A 442 -32.79 -25.31 -21.38
N HIS A 443 -33.00 -24.78 -22.58
CA HIS A 443 -32.88 -25.27 -23.95
C HIS A 443 -32.94 -24.04 -24.90
N GLN A 444 -32.09 -24.02 -25.93
CA GLN A 444 -32.31 -23.66 -27.35
C GLN A 444 -33.21 -22.46 -27.77
N ARG A 445 -32.65 -21.66 -28.70
CA ARG A 445 -33.12 -21.25 -30.07
C ARG A 445 -32.61 -19.83 -30.36
N ARG A 446 -31.66 -19.62 -31.28
CA ARG A 446 -31.66 -19.60 -32.77
C ARG A 446 -31.65 -18.15 -33.28
N ASP A 447 -30.77 -17.95 -34.28
CA ASP A 447 -30.83 -16.98 -35.38
C ASP A 447 -30.64 -15.48 -35.03
N ASP A 448 -29.48 -14.90 -35.32
CA ASP A 448 -29.24 -14.17 -36.58
C ASP A 448 -28.01 -13.25 -36.49
N CYS A 449 -27.18 -13.31 -37.53
CA CYS A 449 -26.07 -12.41 -37.80
C CYS A 449 -26.54 -11.36 -38.82
N PRO A 450 -26.15 -10.09 -38.69
CA PRO A 450 -25.98 -9.26 -39.87
C PRO A 450 -24.55 -8.74 -40.03
N LYS A 451 -24.14 -8.79 -41.29
CA LYS A 451 -22.88 -8.32 -41.86
C LYS A 451 -22.79 -6.79 -41.84
N ASN A 452 -21.55 -6.31 -41.66
CA ASN A 452 -20.89 -5.25 -42.43
C ASN A 452 -21.48 -3.82 -42.37
N THR A 453 -20.78 -2.93 -41.65
CA THR A 453 -20.71 -1.50 -41.98
C THR A 453 -19.27 -1.00 -41.85
N ARG A 454 -18.66 -0.65 -42.99
CA ARG A 454 -17.45 0.15 -43.13
C ARG A 454 -17.76 1.63 -42.88
N ILE A 455 -17.00 2.33 -42.04
CA ILE A 455 -16.76 3.79 -42.13
C ILE A 455 -15.33 4.10 -41.58
N PRO A 456 -14.69 5.26 -41.88
CA PRO A 456 -13.43 5.39 -42.64
C PRO A 456 -12.22 5.84 -41.78
N PRO A 457 -10.99 5.96 -42.34
CA PRO A 457 -9.86 6.53 -41.59
C PRO A 457 -9.77 8.06 -41.78
N MET A 458 -9.22 8.76 -40.78
CA MET A 458 -8.44 10.03 -40.81
C MET A 458 -8.49 10.72 -39.42
N PRO A 459 -7.60 11.67 -39.08
CA PRO A 459 -6.17 11.81 -39.38
C PRO A 459 -5.33 12.01 -38.09
N GLY A 460 -4.01 12.04 -38.25
CA GLY A 460 -3.04 12.05 -37.15
C GLY A 460 -3.05 13.28 -36.23
N ILE A 461 -2.71 13.00 -34.97
CA ILE A 461 -2.12 13.94 -34.02
C ILE A 461 -0.88 13.24 -33.43
N ALA A 462 0.28 13.84 -33.64
CA ALA A 462 1.57 13.35 -33.18
C ALA A 462 1.70 13.41 -31.64
N PRO A 463 2.33 12.41 -30.99
CA PRO A 463 2.83 12.60 -29.63
C PRO A 463 4.16 13.37 -29.67
N LYS A 464 4.14 14.57 -29.10
CA LYS A 464 5.35 15.38 -28.83
C LYS A 464 6.20 14.72 -27.74
N THR A 465 7.35 14.20 -28.17
CA THR A 465 8.70 14.36 -27.58
C THR A 465 8.89 14.18 -26.06
N ALA A 466 9.55 13.08 -25.69
CA ALA A 466 10.49 13.01 -24.56
C ALA A 466 11.56 11.91 -24.78
N TRP A 467 12.18 11.85 -25.96
CA TRP A 467 13.36 11.01 -26.22
C TRP A 467 14.24 11.68 -27.28
N THR A 468 15.10 12.60 -26.85
CA THR A 468 16.20 13.11 -27.69
C THR A 468 17.38 13.52 -26.82
N THR A 469 18.14 12.55 -26.32
CA THR A 469 19.59 12.73 -26.08
C THR A 469 20.27 11.35 -25.99
N ALA A 470 20.51 10.69 -27.12
CA ALA A 470 21.29 9.44 -27.13
C ALA A 470 22.14 9.23 -28.40
N ASP A 471 22.31 10.27 -29.25
CA ASP A 471 22.98 10.10 -30.55
C ASP A 471 24.22 11.00 -30.78
N THR A 472 24.77 11.57 -29.71
CA THR A 472 26.02 12.33 -29.76
C THR A 472 26.90 11.97 -28.57
N MET A 473 27.53 10.79 -28.61
CA MET A 473 28.84 10.51 -27.94
C MET A 473 29.46 9.16 -28.35
N LEU A 474 29.18 8.63 -29.55
CA LEU A 474 29.92 7.50 -30.11
C LEU A 474 31.05 8.01 -31.03
N LYS A 475 32.14 8.51 -30.44
CA LYS A 475 33.48 8.65 -31.06
C LYS A 475 34.49 9.16 -30.02
N ARG A 476 35.10 8.25 -29.26
CA ARG A 476 36.55 8.25 -28.93
C ARG A 476 36.92 7.11 -27.96
N ASN A 477 37.82 6.26 -28.46
CA ASN A 477 38.84 5.48 -27.78
C ASN A 477 38.48 4.20 -27.01
N HIS A 478 38.94 3.11 -27.62
CA HIS A 478 39.17 1.76 -27.09
C HIS A 478 39.95 1.73 -25.78
N ALA A 479 39.45 0.97 -24.79
CA ALA A 479 40.18 -0.10 -24.09
C ALA A 479 39.25 -0.89 -23.14
N GLN A 480 39.05 -2.18 -23.47
CA GLN A 480 38.56 -3.32 -22.65
C GLN A 480 37.11 -3.33 -22.12
N PRO A 481 36.34 -4.44 -22.26
CA PRO A 481 34.91 -4.47 -21.95
C PRO A 481 34.62 -4.81 -20.48
N LYS A 482 33.98 -3.89 -19.76
CA LYS A 482 33.17 -4.18 -18.57
C LYS A 482 31.77 -4.59 -19.04
N MET A 483 31.34 -5.79 -18.65
CA MET A 483 30.11 -6.42 -19.11
C MET A 483 29.00 -6.29 -18.06
N ILE A 484 28.47 -5.08 -17.85
CA ILE A 484 27.14 -4.84 -17.28
C ILE A 484 26.66 -3.50 -17.84
N ASP A 485 25.89 -3.54 -18.93
CA ASP A 485 25.02 -2.45 -19.36
C ASP A 485 23.94 -3.07 -20.25
N CYS A 486 22.79 -3.36 -19.64
CA CYS A 486 21.49 -3.43 -20.30
C CYS A 486 20.44 -3.62 -19.21
N ILE A 487 19.67 -2.56 -18.94
CA ILE A 487 18.28 -2.45 -18.46
C ILE A 487 18.21 -1.12 -17.69
N ALA A 488 17.85 -0.06 -18.42
CA ALA A 488 17.24 1.15 -17.88
C ALA A 488 15.76 1.14 -18.26
#